data_AF-A0A849PJH7-F1
#
_entry.id   AF-A0A849PJH7-F1
#
_cell.length_a   1.000
_cell.length_b   1.000
_cell.length_c   1.000
_cell.angle_alpha   90.00
_cell.angle_beta   90.00
_cell.angle_gamma   90.00
#
_symmetry.space_group_name_H-M   'P 1'
#
loop_
_entity.id
_entity.type
_entity.pdbx_description
1 polymer ?
#
loop_
_entity_poly.entity_id
_entity_poly.type
_entity_poly.pdbx_seq_one_letter_code
_entity_poly.pdbx_strand_id
1 'polypeptide(L)' 'MKWQGASKCKESGGRIVRSRGKRKFEIGREPADTHLASVRSKKMRTFGGNE' A
#
# COMPACT_ATOMS: atom_id res chain seq x y z
N MET A 1 1.99 5.04 5.67
CA MET A 1 2.47 3.67 5.33
C MET A 1 1.26 2.75 5.28
N LYS A 2 0.69 2.52 4.10
CA LYS A 2 -0.50 1.68 3.94
C LYS A 2 -0.08 0.21 3.81
N TRP A 3 -0.50 -0.65 4.74
CA TRP A 3 -0.25 -2.08 4.66
C TRP A 3 -1.26 -2.75 3.73
N GLN A 4 -0.80 -3.49 2.72
CA GLN A 4 -1.67 -4.14 1.71
C GLN A 4 -1.52 -5.67 1.63
N GLY A 5 -0.70 -6.28 2.49
CA GLY A 5 -0.63 -7.75 2.56
C GLY A 5 -1.72 -8.36 3.44
N ALA A 6 -1.43 -9.52 4.04
CA ALA A 6 -2.41 -10.30 4.81
C ALA A 6 -3.18 -9.49 5.86
N SER A 7 -4.47 -9.83 6.00
CA SER A 7 -5.38 -9.27 6.99
C SER A 7 -4.93 -9.55 8.42
N LYS A 8 -5.46 -8.78 9.37
CA LYS A 8 -5.23 -8.97 10.81
C LYS A 8 -6.07 -10.11 11.40
N CYS A 9 -7.15 -10.52 10.72
CA CYS A 9 -8.10 -11.52 11.19
C CYS A 9 -8.39 -12.57 10.11
N LYS A 10 -8.78 -13.76 10.55
CA LYS A 10 -9.33 -14.83 9.72
C LYS A 10 -10.77 -14.48 9.32
N GLU A 11 -11.29 -15.19 8.32
CA GLU A 11 -12.71 -15.12 7.94
C GLU A 11 -13.66 -15.45 9.10
N SER A 12 -13.25 -16.35 10.00
CA SER A 12 -13.99 -16.72 11.22
C SER A 12 -13.87 -15.71 12.36
N GLY A 13 -13.19 -14.58 12.16
CA GLY A 13 -13.00 -13.53 13.18
C GLY A 13 -11.83 -13.77 14.15
N GLY A 14 -11.20 -14.94 14.12
CA GLY A 14 -10.01 -15.22 14.92
C GLY A 14 -8.82 -14.32 14.53
N ARG A 15 -8.07 -13.83 15.54
CA ARG A 15 -6.88 -12.99 15.31
C ARG A 15 -5.76 -13.78 14.62
N ILE A 16 -5.12 -13.18 13.62
CA ILE A 16 -3.93 -13.72 12.97
C ILE A 16 -2.68 -13.11 13.61
N VAL A 17 -1.82 -13.95 14.17
CA VAL A 17 -0.48 -13.55 14.60
C VAL A 17 0.48 -13.81 13.43
N ARG A 18 1.17 -12.76 12.96
CA ARG A 18 2.10 -12.89 11.85
C ARG A 18 3.45 -13.40 12.36
N SER A 19 3.99 -14.41 11.69
CA SER A 19 5.29 -15.02 12.01
C SER A 19 6.50 -14.28 11.42
N ARG A 20 6.29 -13.14 10.75
CA ARG A 20 7.35 -12.37 10.09
C ARG A 20 7.09 -10.87 10.07
N GLY A 21 8.16 -10.10 9.84
CA GLY A 21 8.11 -8.66 9.56
C GLY A 21 7.50 -8.30 8.19
N LYS A 22 7.20 -7.02 8.00
CA LYS A 22 6.68 -6.47 6.73
C LYS A 22 7.81 -6.42 5.68
N ARG A 23 7.50 -6.72 4.43
CA ARG A 23 8.43 -6.62 3.30
C ARG A 23 8.12 -5.41 2.41
N LYS A 24 9.14 -4.92 1.70
CA LYS A 24 9.07 -3.70 0.89
C LYS A 24 7.95 -3.73 -0.16
N PHE A 25 7.70 -4.88 -0.77
CA PHE A 25 6.69 -5.05 -1.82
C PHE A 25 5.24 -5.10 -1.31
N GLU A 26 5.02 -5.21 0.01
CA GLU A 26 3.68 -5.29 0.60
C GLU A 26 3.17 -3.90 1.07
N ILE A 27 3.97 -2.86 0.86
CA ILE A 27 3.73 -1.50 1.35
C ILE A 27 3.17 -0.65 0.21
N GLY A 28 1.98 -0.10 0.42
CA GLY A 28 1.37 0.90 -0.43
C GLY A 28 1.67 2.33 0.02
N ARG A 29 1.30 3.28 -0.85
CA ARG A 29 1.40 4.73 -0.58
C ARG A 29 0.06 5.29 -0.09
N GLU A 30 0.11 6.52 0.39
CA GLU A 30 -1.08 7.31 0.72
C GLU A 30 -1.86 7.67 -0.56
N PRO A 31 -3.19 7.84 -0.47
CA PRO A 31 -3.99 8.31 -1.59
C PRO A 31 -3.56 9.72 -2.04
N ALA A 32 -3.84 10.03 -3.31
CA ALA A 32 -3.65 11.37 -3.85
C ALA A 32 -4.99 12.11 -3.90
N ASP A 33 -5.04 13.27 -3.25
CA ASP A 33 -6.21 14.14 -3.28
C ASP A 33 -6.13 15.05 -4.52
N THR A 34 -6.72 14.60 -5.62
CA THR A 34 -6.73 15.34 -6.88
C THR A 34 -7.83 16.40 -6.86
N HIS A 35 -7.47 17.66 -7.14
CA HIS A 35 -8.39 18.79 -7.14
C HIS A 35 -8.73 19.29 -8.55
N LEU A 36 -9.90 19.94 -8.71
CA LEU A 36 -10.30 20.66 -9.93
C LEU A 36 -9.49 21.96 -10.06
N ALA A 37 -8.25 21.84 -10.53
CA ALA A 37 -7.31 22.93 -10.75
C ALA A 37 -6.49 22.68 -12.03
N SER A 38 -5.52 23.56 -12.31
CA SER A 38 -4.52 23.34 -13.36
C SER A 38 -3.90 21.94 -13.27
N VAL A 39 -3.72 21.27 -14.41
CA VAL A 39 -3.19 19.90 -14.46
C VAL A 39 -1.80 19.84 -13.82
N ARG A 40 -1.64 18.96 -12.83
CA ARG A 40 -0.36 18.64 -12.19
C ARG A 40 -0.20 17.13 -12.16
N SER A 41 0.87 16.64 -12.78
CA SER A 41 1.21 15.22 -12.78
C SER A 41 2.54 15.00 -12.08
N LYS A 42 2.67 13.87 -11.39
CA LYS A 42 3.91 13.44 -10.73
C LYS A 42 4.28 12.07 -11.24
N LYS A 43 5.41 11.96 -11.90
CA LYS A 43 5.98 10.66 -12.26
C LYS A 43 6.64 10.03 -11.05
N MET A 44 6.39 8.75 -10.80
CA MET A 44 6.82 8.08 -9.58
C MET A 44 7.35 6.69 -9.87
N ARG A 45 8.65 6.48 -9.64
CA ARG A 45 9.25 5.15 -9.77
C ARG A 45 8.55 4.11 -8.88
N THR A 46 8.19 2.98 -9.49
CA THR A 46 7.59 1.82 -8.83
C THR A 46 8.63 0.71 -8.59
N PHE A 47 8.19 -0.40 -8.02
CA PHE A 47 9.03 -1.59 -7.85
C PHE A 47 9.38 -2.16 -9.23
N GLY A 48 10.61 -2.66 -9.41
CA GLY A 48 11.06 -3.23 -10.69
C GLY A 48 11.64 -2.23 -11.70
N GLY A 49 11.67 -0.93 -11.40
CA GLY A 49 12.32 0.06 -12.29
C GLY A 49 11.40 0.77 -13.26
N ASN A 50 10.09 0.53 -13.15
CA ASN A 50 9.08 1.19 -13.98
C ASN A 50 8.71 2.57 -13.41
N GLU A 51 8.05 3.40 -14.24
CA GLU A 51 7.60 4.76 -13.92
C GLU A 51 6.07 4.89 -13.93
#